data_AF-A0A810Q9T2-F1
#
_entry.id   AF-A0A810Q9T2-F1
#
_cell.length_a   1.000
_cell.length_b   1.000
_cell.length_c   1.000
_cell.angle_alpha   90.00
_cell.angle_beta   90.00
_cell.angle_gamma   90.00
#
_symmetry.space_group_name_H-M   'P 1'
#
loop_
_entity.id
_entity.type
_entity.pdbx_description
1 polymer ?
#
loop_
_entity_poly.entity_id
_entity_poly.type
_entity_poly.pdbx_seq_one_letter_code
_entity_poly.pdbx_strand_id
1 'polypeptide(L)'
;MGLNNRLFRKKSAKSKAKKLEMVLRRLTRGTMTVEQTRQLQSVLGYRRQYQMQVCSSKQTFRSAVAPSQDVEEKKMVLTLLDGKETTENALLATLVCRQVLGKIESTVYFYLPKQKEVMRDDPRAKEAKEK
;
A
#
# COMPACT_ATOMS: atom_id res chain seq x y z
N MET A 1 -30.57 5.17 -28.93
CA MET A 1 -31.07 4.82 -27.58
C MET A 1 -30.03 3.93 -26.89
N GLY A 2 -29.13 4.50 -26.09
CA GLY A 2 -28.07 3.73 -25.42
C GLY A 2 -28.57 3.12 -24.11
N LEU A 3 -28.72 1.79 -24.07
CA LEU A 3 -28.98 1.05 -22.83
C LEU A 3 -27.77 1.19 -21.90
N ASN A 4 -27.81 2.20 -21.04
CA ASN A 4 -26.79 2.46 -20.03
C ASN A 4 -26.79 1.32 -19.02
N ASN A 5 -25.85 0.38 -19.19
CA ASN A 5 -25.75 -0.84 -18.41
C ASN A 5 -25.17 -0.59 -17.00
N ARG A 6 -25.81 0.32 -16.25
CA ARG A 6 -25.34 0.89 -14.98
C ARG A 6 -25.28 -0.16 -13.88
N LEU A 7 -26.21 -1.12 -13.86
CA LEU A 7 -26.24 -2.23 -12.91
C LEU A 7 -25.06 -3.20 -13.11
N PHE A 8 -24.74 -3.56 -14.36
CA PHE A 8 -23.59 -4.41 -14.67
C PHE A 8 -22.26 -3.67 -14.43
N ARG A 9 -22.19 -2.36 -14.72
CA ARG A 9 -21.06 -1.50 -14.35
C ARG A 9 -20.87 -1.42 -12.82
N LYS A 10 -21.95 -1.34 -12.04
CA LYS A 10 -21.88 -1.36 -10.55
C LYS A 10 -21.41 -2.72 -10.02
N LYS A 11 -21.94 -3.84 -10.54
CA LYS A 11 -21.48 -5.19 -10.16
C LYS A 11 -19.99 -5.39 -10.48
N SER A 12 -19.54 -4.95 -11.66
CA SER A 12 -18.12 -5.04 -12.04
C SER A 12 -17.21 -4.11 -11.24
N ALA A 13 -17.68 -2.93 -10.82
CA ALA A 13 -16.92 -2.08 -9.91
C ALA A 13 -16.75 -2.71 -8.53
N LYS A 14 -17.82 -3.30 -7.97
CA LYS A 14 -17.79 -3.99 -6.68
C LYS A 14 -16.85 -5.20 -6.69
N SER A 15 -16.87 -5.99 -7.77
CA SER A 15 -15.96 -7.15 -7.91
C SER A 15 -14.50 -6.71 -8.07
N LYS A 16 -14.22 -5.66 -8.84
CA LYS A 16 -12.87 -5.09 -8.98
C LYS A 16 -12.33 -4.53 -7.66
N ALA A 17 -13.17 -3.82 -6.89
CA ALA A 17 -12.80 -3.33 -5.57
C ALA A 17 -12.44 -4.47 -4.60
N LYS A 18 -13.26 -5.54 -4.57
CA LYS A 18 -12.97 -6.73 -3.75
C LYS A 18 -11.68 -7.44 -4.18
N LYS A 19 -11.40 -7.50 -5.48
CA LYS A 19 -10.14 -8.06 -5.98
C LYS A 19 -8.94 -7.23 -5.52
N LEU A 20 -9.04 -5.90 -5.63
CA LEU A 20 -8.01 -4.98 -5.13
C LEU A 20 -7.79 -5.17 -3.61
N GLU A 21 -8.86 -5.29 -2.83
CA GLU A 21 -8.80 -5.58 -1.40
C GLU A 21 -7.99 -6.86 -1.10
N MET A 22 -8.30 -7.95 -1.80
CA MET A 22 -7.60 -9.22 -1.61
C MET A 22 -6.12 -9.13 -1.98
N VAL A 23 -5.78 -8.40 -3.05
CA VAL A 23 -4.38 -8.18 -3.45
C VAL A 23 -3.66 -7.38 -2.37
N LEU A 24 -4.23 -6.27 -1.91
CA LEU A 24 -3.64 -5.45 -0.85
C LEU A 24 -3.46 -6.26 0.44
N ARG A 25 -4.45 -7.07 0.84
CA ARG A 25 -4.34 -7.92 2.04
C ARG A 25 -3.23 -8.97 1.91
N ARG A 26 -3.10 -9.62 0.76
CA ARG A 26 -2.03 -10.61 0.51
C ARG A 26 -0.66 -9.95 0.49
N LEU A 27 -0.54 -8.84 -0.24
CA LEU A 27 0.71 -8.09 -0.43
C LEU A 27 1.22 -7.49 0.89
N THR A 28 0.30 -7.02 1.74
CA THR A 28 0.62 -6.47 3.06
C THR A 28 0.59 -7.51 4.19
N ARG A 29 0.40 -8.80 3.87
CA ARG A 29 0.29 -9.88 4.87
C ARG A 29 -0.73 -9.60 5.98
N GLY A 30 -1.77 -8.83 5.67
CA GLY A 30 -2.80 -8.43 6.65
C GLY A 30 -2.36 -7.36 7.67
N THR A 31 -1.22 -6.71 7.48
CA THR A 31 -0.74 -5.64 8.38
C THR A 31 -1.48 -4.32 8.20
N MET A 32 -2.13 -4.10 7.05
CA MET A 32 -2.96 -2.90 6.81
C MET A 32 -4.28 -2.95 7.56
N THR A 33 -4.66 -1.81 8.14
CA THR A 33 -5.99 -1.64 8.73
C THR A 33 -7.08 -1.50 7.66
N VAL A 34 -8.34 -1.66 8.07
CA VAL A 34 -9.51 -1.49 7.20
C VAL A 34 -9.59 -0.05 6.67
N GLU A 35 -9.27 0.95 7.49
CA GLU A 35 -9.26 2.36 7.08
C GLU A 35 -8.18 2.64 6.03
N GLN A 36 -6.96 2.14 6.26
CA GLN A 36 -5.86 2.27 5.29
C GLN A 36 -6.21 1.61 3.95
N THR A 37 -6.89 0.46 4.00
CA THR A 37 -7.35 -0.26 2.80
C THR A 37 -8.42 0.54 2.06
N ARG A 38 -9.39 1.12 2.77
CA ARG A 38 -10.42 1.97 2.16
C ARG A 38 -9.82 3.23 1.53
N GLN A 39 -8.87 3.88 2.20
CA GLN A 39 -8.17 5.05 1.66
C GLN A 39 -7.44 4.72 0.36
N LEU A 40 -6.68 3.62 0.33
CA LEU A 40 -6.01 3.12 -0.87
C LEU A 40 -6.98 2.78 -1.99
N GLN A 41 -8.10 2.12 -1.69
CA GLN A 41 -9.13 1.81 -2.68
C GLN A 41 -9.77 3.08 -3.26
N SER A 42 -9.96 4.11 -2.44
CA SER A 42 -10.54 5.38 -2.88
C SER A 42 -9.61 6.11 -3.86
N VAL A 43 -8.30 6.11 -3.59
CA VAL A 43 -7.32 6.84 -4.41
C VAL A 43 -6.92 6.08 -5.67
N LEU A 44 -6.63 4.77 -5.56
CA LEU A 44 -6.29 3.94 -6.71
C LEU A 44 -7.50 3.72 -7.62
N GLY A 45 -8.70 3.68 -7.04
CA GLY A 45 -9.90 3.30 -7.76
C GLY A 45 -9.75 1.92 -8.43
N TYR A 46 -10.58 1.66 -9.44
CA TYR A 46 -10.68 0.35 -10.12
C TYR A 46 -10.52 0.45 -11.64
N ARG A 47 -10.08 1.61 -12.14
CA ARG A 47 -10.04 1.91 -13.59
C ARG A 47 -8.64 1.86 -14.21
N ARG A 48 -7.58 1.91 -13.41
CA ARG A 48 -6.19 1.89 -13.89
C ARG A 48 -5.51 0.59 -13.46
N GLN A 49 -4.62 0.11 -14.31
CA GLN A 49 -3.70 -0.97 -13.93
C GLN A 49 -2.54 -0.33 -13.16
N TYR A 50 -2.23 -0.89 -12.00
CA TYR A 50 -1.13 -0.46 -11.15
C TYR A 50 -0.18 -1.62 -10.95
N GLN A 51 1.10 -1.37 -11.13
CA GLN A 51 2.13 -2.25 -10.61
C GLN A 51 2.22 -2.03 -9.10
N MET A 52 2.41 -3.09 -8.33
CA MET A 52 2.55 -3.00 -6.86
C MET A 52 3.89 -3.58 -6.46
N GLN A 53 4.66 -2.84 -5.67
CA GLN A 53 5.96 -3.28 -5.19
C GLN A 53 6.11 -3.03 -3.69
N VAL A 54 6.59 -4.05 -2.97
CA VAL A 54 6.90 -3.95 -1.55
C VAL A 54 8.39 -3.71 -1.39
N CYS A 55 8.73 -2.62 -0.72
CA CYS A 55 10.09 -2.26 -0.35
C CYS A 55 10.45 -2.91 0.98
N SER A 56 11.59 -3.59 1.02
CA SER A 56 12.10 -4.28 2.20
C SER A 56 12.59 -3.33 3.31
N SER A 57 12.87 -2.07 2.96
CA SER A 57 13.41 -1.05 3.88
C SER A 57 12.83 0.33 3.61
N LYS A 58 12.84 1.21 4.63
CA LYS A 58 12.41 2.60 4.49
C LYS A 58 13.30 3.38 3.50
N GLN A 59 14.58 3.02 3.42
CA GLN A 59 15.53 3.63 2.49
C GLN A 59 15.20 3.26 1.03
N THR A 60 14.95 1.98 0.73
CA THR A 60 14.56 1.55 -0.63
C THR A 60 13.23 2.18 -1.06
N PHE A 61 12.28 2.32 -0.13
CA PHE A 61 11.05 3.06 -0.37
C PHE A 61 11.33 4.53 -0.71
N ARG A 62 12.13 5.23 0.11
CA ARG A 62 12.51 6.64 -0.12
C ARG A 62 13.19 6.83 -1.47
N SER A 63 14.13 5.97 -1.83
CA SER A 63 14.80 6.02 -3.14
C SER A 63 13.82 5.79 -4.30
N ALA A 64 12.85 4.88 -4.15
CA ALA A 64 11.87 4.62 -5.19
C ALA A 64 10.90 5.79 -5.42
N VAL A 65 10.50 6.48 -4.35
CA VAL A 65 9.57 7.63 -4.40
C VAL A 65 10.27 8.97 -4.61
N ALA A 66 11.60 9.03 -4.48
CA ALA A 66 12.38 10.25 -4.66
C ALA A 66 12.07 10.92 -6.02
N PRO A 67 12.04 12.24 -6.12
CA PRO A 67 11.82 12.92 -7.40
C PRO A 67 12.87 12.47 -8.44
N SER A 68 12.46 12.39 -9.70
CA SER A 68 13.41 12.13 -10.77
C SER A 68 14.30 13.36 -10.95
N GLN A 69 15.61 13.15 -11.10
CA GLN A 69 16.54 14.19 -11.52
C GLN A 69 16.68 14.27 -13.04
N ASP A 70 16.06 13.33 -13.76
CA ASP A 70 16.09 13.27 -15.21
C ASP A 70 15.08 14.26 -15.81
N VAL A 71 15.54 15.09 -16.74
CA VAL A 71 14.75 16.18 -17.35
C VAL A 71 13.69 15.63 -18.31
N GLU A 72 13.88 14.42 -18.87
CA GLU A 72 12.92 13.77 -19.75
C GLU A 72 11.89 12.90 -19.01
N GLU A 73 12.19 12.43 -17.78
CA GLU A 73 11.26 11.65 -16.97
C GLU A 73 10.31 12.56 -16.17
N LYS A 74 9.06 12.72 -16.65
CA LYS A 74 8.00 13.32 -15.82
C LYS A 74 7.53 12.31 -14.78
N LYS A 75 7.96 12.50 -13.54
CA LYS A 75 7.58 11.70 -12.38
C LYS A 75 6.61 12.44 -11.47
N MET A 76 5.40 11.92 -11.31
CA MET A 76 4.42 12.39 -10.33
C MET A 76 4.39 11.44 -9.14
N VAL A 77 4.44 11.99 -7.93
CA VAL A 77 4.46 11.23 -6.67
C VAL A 77 3.25 11.65 -5.85
N LEU A 78 2.41 10.68 -5.48
CA LEU A 78 1.22 10.89 -4.66
C LEU A 78 1.29 9.99 -3.42
N THR A 79 1.45 10.60 -2.26
CA THR A 79 1.43 9.88 -0.98
C THR A 79 0.03 9.36 -0.71
N LEU A 80 -0.10 8.04 -0.52
CA LEU A 80 -1.37 7.37 -0.25
C LEU A 80 -1.56 7.11 1.23
N LEU A 81 -0.48 6.69 1.90
CA LEU A 81 -0.40 6.49 3.34
C LEU A 81 0.89 7.14 3.80
N ASP A 82 0.75 8.25 4.51
CA ASP A 82 1.83 8.90 5.23
C ASP A 82 1.72 8.44 6.68
N GLY A 83 2.58 7.51 7.06
CA GLY A 83 2.58 6.96 8.40
C GLY A 83 2.71 8.11 9.40
N LYS A 84 1.76 8.27 10.33
CA LYS A 84 1.82 9.35 11.34
C LYS A 84 3.20 9.33 11.99
N GLU A 85 3.90 10.47 11.95
CA GLU A 85 5.32 10.64 12.31
C GLU A 85 5.74 10.08 13.68
N THR A 86 4.79 9.78 14.56
CA THR A 86 5.03 9.33 15.94
C THR A 86 5.40 7.85 16.09
N THR A 87 5.43 7.05 15.02
CA THR A 87 5.85 5.64 15.12
C THR A 87 6.81 5.26 14.00
N GLU A 88 8.05 4.90 14.35
CA GLU A 88 9.07 4.39 13.43
C GLU A 88 8.59 3.15 12.64
N ASN A 89 7.54 2.48 13.12
CA ASN A 89 6.88 1.32 12.53
C ASN A 89 5.58 1.65 11.78
N ALA A 90 5.45 2.83 11.20
CA ALA A 90 4.28 3.17 10.40
C ALA A 90 4.38 2.64 8.96
N LEU A 91 3.29 2.06 8.47
CA LEU A 91 3.15 1.60 7.08
C LEU A 91 3.11 2.79 6.13
N LEU A 92 3.91 2.75 5.07
CA LEU A 92 3.93 3.81 4.04
C LEU A 92 3.45 3.26 2.71
N ALA A 93 2.71 4.07 1.97
CA ALA A 93 2.31 3.75 0.61
C ALA A 93 2.31 5.00 -0.26
N THR A 94 2.91 4.91 -1.45
CA THR A 94 3.02 6.04 -2.38
C THR A 94 2.80 5.54 -3.80
N LEU A 95 1.94 6.24 -4.54
CA LEU A 95 1.77 6.06 -5.97
C LEU A 95 2.81 6.90 -6.70
N VAL A 96 3.57 6.26 -7.57
CA VAL A 96 4.52 6.90 -8.47
C VAL A 96 4.02 6.66 -9.89
N CYS A 97 3.71 7.75 -10.60
CA CYS A 97 3.40 7.73 -12.01
C CYS A 97 4.64 8.26 -12.76
N ARG A 98 5.27 7.42 -13.57
CA ARG A 98 6.35 7.83 -14.47
C ARG A 98 5.81 7.93 -15.89
N GLN A 99 6.17 8.99 -16.58
CA GLN A 99 5.94 9.13 -18.01
C GLN A 99 7.28 9.08 -18.72
N VAL A 100 7.49 7.99 -19.47
CA VAL A 100 8.71 7.76 -20.26
C VAL A 100 8.30 7.48 -21.69
N LEU A 101 8.81 8.27 -22.65
CA LEU A 101 8.56 8.10 -24.09
C LEU A 101 7.05 7.95 -24.44
N GLY A 102 6.19 8.74 -23.79
CA GLY A 102 4.74 8.73 -24.03
C GLY A 102 3.96 7.59 -23.36
N LYS A 103 4.62 6.65 -22.68
CA LYS A 103 3.96 5.62 -21.86
C LYS A 103 3.88 6.07 -20.40
N ILE A 104 2.71 5.87 -19.78
CA ILE A 104 2.50 6.15 -18.36
C ILE A 104 2.55 4.83 -17.60
N GLU A 105 3.55 4.70 -16.74
CA GLU A 105 3.70 3.59 -15.81
C GLU A 105 3.29 4.05 -14.41
N SER A 106 2.33 3.36 -13.81
CA SER A 106 1.81 3.68 -12.49
C SER A 106 2.16 2.57 -11.51
N THR A 107 3.10 2.85 -10.60
CA THR A 107 3.60 1.89 -9.61
C THR A 107 3.28 2.37 -8.20
N VAL A 108 2.64 1.52 -7.42
CA VAL A 108 2.37 1.74 -6.00
C VAL A 108 3.46 1.05 -5.20
N TYR A 109 4.26 1.84 -4.50
CA TYR A 109 5.27 1.36 -3.58
C TYR A 109 4.69 1.26 -2.17
N PHE A 110 5.02 0.18 -1.47
CA PHE A 110 4.63 -0.06 -0.08
C PHE A 110 5.87 -0.27 0.77
N TYR A 111 5.92 0.33 1.95
CA TYR A 111 6.87 -0.03 3.00
C TYR A 111 6.09 -0.66 4.15
N LEU A 112 6.42 -1.92 4.44
CA LEU A 112 5.85 -2.67 5.55
C LEU A 112 6.92 -2.79 6.64
N PRO A 113 6.72 -2.16 7.81
CA PRO A 113 7.61 -2.38 8.93
C PRO A 113 7.49 -3.85 9.34
N LYS A 114 8.64 -4.48 9.59
CA LYS A 114 8.65 -5.80 10.24
C LYS A 114 7.99 -5.58 11.59
N GLN A 115 6.82 -6.17 11.81
CA GLN A 115 6.30 -6.24 13.17
C GLN A 115 7.41 -6.90 13.99
N LYS A 116 7.93 -6.20 15.00
CA LYS A 116 8.56 -6.90 16.12
C LYS A 116 7.52 -7.93 16.51
N GLU A 117 7.83 -9.21 16.39
CA GLU A 117 7.11 -10.23 17.13
C GLU A 117 7.03 -9.69 18.54
N VAL A 118 5.83 -9.30 18.95
CA VAL A 118 5.57 -8.95 20.33
C VAL A 118 6.00 -10.21 21.05
N MET A 119 7.14 -10.15 21.77
CA MET A 119 7.45 -11.16 22.77
C MET A 119 6.18 -11.22 23.58
N ARG A 120 5.43 -12.32 23.41
CA ARG A 120 4.38 -12.65 24.36
C ARG A 120 5.15 -12.70 25.67
N ASP A 121 4.90 -11.72 26.51
CA ASP A 121 5.31 -11.75 27.90
C ASP A 121 4.81 -13.10 28.41
N ASP A 122 5.71 -14.06 28.54
CA ASP A 122 5.41 -15.39 29.04
C ASP A 122 5.34 -15.21 30.57
N PRO A 123 4.15 -15.25 31.20
CA PRO A 123 4.05 -14.92 32.63
C PRO A 123 4.62 -16.03 33.53
N ARG A 124 5.42 -16.98 33.02
CA ARG A 124 5.90 -18.16 33.76
C ARG A 124 7.35 -18.07 34.25
N ALA A 125 7.85 -16.87 34.54
CA ALA A 125 9.15 -16.70 35.19
C ALA A 125 9.06 -16.03 36.57
N LYS A 126 7.97 -16.28 37.31
CA LYS A 126 7.88 -15.95 38.74
C LYS A 126 7.25 -17.09 39.52
N GLU A 127 7.97 -18.21 39.64
CA GLU A 127 7.76 -19.18 40.73
C GLU A 127 8.95 -20.16 40.83
N ALA A 128 10.18 -19.61 40.86
CA ALA A 128 11.29 -20.34 41.47
C ALA A 128 11.31 -19.93 42.94
N LYS A 129 10.62 -20.74 43.72
CA LYS A 129 10.45 -20.67 45.17
C LYS A 129 11.80 -20.50 45.88
N GLU A 130 11.79 -19.56 46.81
CA GLU A 130 12.46 -19.66 48.10
C GLU A 130 12.49 -21.10 48.60
N LYS A 131 13.69 -21.67 48.75
CA LYS A 131 14.11 -22.62 49.78
C LYS A 131 15.60 -22.93 49.69
#